data_AF-A0A8I0PBM4-F1
#
_entry.id   AF-A0A8I0PBM4-F1
#
_cell.length_a   1.000
_cell.length_b   1.000
_cell.length_c   1.000
_cell.angle_alpha   90.00
_cell.angle_beta   90.00
_cell.angle_gamma   90.00
#
_symmetry.space_group_name_H-M   'P 1'
#
loop_
_entity.id
_entity.type
_entity.pdbx_description
1 polymer ?
#
loop_
_entity_poly.entity_id
_entity_poly.type
_entity_poly.pdbx_seq_one_letter_code
_entity_poly.pdbx_strand_id
1 'polypeptide(L)'
;MPVTTAQRRAHYDDFVHQVITLCAVNGIRADLNSGFGRPVAECSRMPEHLTRHIAGFGARRAHYTVAALIALHPDLPHEEGPYQPEQPAPGKDQDATTPTANTAPASNPSGPAPAASTAERPWRRRPDLGTHLAIAVARYGFKEATMTNRVKTLTRLDTSLLHPRLWTLTGHLNSRGAARLDFAVLLEDLAWWDDDHLETAARWRENYFLTLHTLTSKEQ
;
A
#
# COMPACT_ATOMS: atom_id res chain seq x y z
N MET A 1 -3.71 -12.73 -25.45
CA MET A 1 -2.35 -12.41 -24.95
C MET A 1 -2.39 -12.45 -23.43
N PRO A 2 -1.47 -13.14 -22.75
CA PRO A 2 -1.40 -13.11 -21.29
C PRO A 2 -1.03 -11.70 -20.80
N VAL A 3 -1.61 -11.28 -19.68
CA VAL A 3 -1.29 -9.98 -19.05
C VAL A 3 0.17 -10.00 -18.60
N THR A 4 0.95 -8.99 -18.98
CA THR A 4 2.36 -8.85 -18.60
C THR A 4 2.49 -8.41 -17.13
N THR A 5 3.66 -8.64 -16.53
CA THR A 5 3.93 -8.17 -15.16
C THR A 5 3.82 -6.65 -15.03
N ALA A 6 4.27 -5.89 -16.04
CA ALA A 6 4.13 -4.43 -16.04
C ALA A 6 2.66 -4.00 -16.05
N GLN A 7 1.83 -4.65 -16.88
CA GLN A 7 0.38 -4.40 -16.90
C GLN A 7 -0.30 -4.74 -15.57
N ARG A 8 0.10 -5.84 -14.90
CA ARG A 8 -0.42 -6.17 -13.56
C ARG A 8 -0.08 -5.11 -12.53
N ARG A 9 1.16 -4.61 -12.55
CA ARG A 9 1.64 -3.58 -11.63
C ARG A 9 0.95 -2.24 -11.81
N ALA A 10 0.81 -1.79 -13.06
CA ALA A 10 0.03 -0.60 -13.39
C ALA A 10 -1.41 -0.73 -12.88
N HIS A 11 -2.02 -1.90 -13.11
CA HIS A 11 -3.35 -2.20 -12.58
C HIS A 11 -3.44 -2.16 -11.06
N TYR A 12 -2.42 -2.62 -10.32
CA TYR A 12 -2.45 -2.54 -8.86
C TYR A 12 -2.43 -1.10 -8.34
N ASP A 13 -1.66 -0.21 -8.99
CA ASP A 13 -1.68 1.22 -8.65
C ASP A 13 -3.04 1.86 -8.98
N ASP A 14 -3.57 1.58 -10.19
CA ASP A 14 -4.88 2.08 -10.63
C ASP A 14 -6.00 1.60 -9.70
N PHE A 15 -5.97 0.32 -9.30
CA PHE A 15 -6.95 -0.28 -8.40
C PHE A 15 -6.93 0.41 -7.03
N VAL A 16 -5.75 0.65 -6.45
CA VAL A 16 -5.63 1.33 -5.16
C VAL A 16 -6.18 2.75 -5.23
N HIS A 17 -5.83 3.50 -6.26
CA HIS A 17 -6.34 4.86 -6.48
C HIS A 17 -7.87 4.89 -6.60
N GLN A 18 -8.43 3.96 -7.38
CA GLN A 18 -9.87 3.82 -7.56
C GLN A 18 -10.59 3.48 -6.25
N VAL A 19 -10.06 2.54 -5.46
CA VAL A 19 -10.68 2.19 -4.16
C VAL A 19 -10.61 3.34 -3.16
N ILE A 20 -9.49 4.07 -3.10
CA ILE A 20 -9.39 5.27 -2.25
C ILE A 20 -10.47 6.28 -2.66
N THR A 21 -10.64 6.52 -3.95
CA THR A 21 -11.68 7.41 -4.48
C THR A 21 -13.09 6.93 -4.11
N LEU A 22 -13.37 5.63 -4.22
CA LEU A 22 -14.66 5.04 -3.81
C LEU A 22 -14.92 5.21 -2.30
N CYS A 23 -13.89 5.12 -1.47
CA CYS A 23 -13.98 5.28 -0.02
C CYS A 23 -14.34 6.71 0.43
N ALA A 24 -14.29 7.71 -0.47
CA ALA A 24 -14.83 9.05 -0.21
C ALA A 24 -16.34 9.01 0.11
N VAL A 25 -17.05 8.01 -0.42
CA VAL A 25 -18.47 7.81 -0.14
C VAL A 25 -18.62 6.89 1.07
N ASN A 26 -19.15 7.43 2.17
CA ASN A 26 -19.27 6.72 3.45
C ASN A 26 -19.99 5.36 3.37
N GLY A 27 -21.05 5.26 2.54
CA GLY A 27 -21.78 4.00 2.33
C GLY A 27 -20.90 2.94 1.67
N ILE A 28 -20.23 3.31 0.56
CA ILE A 28 -19.32 2.41 -0.16
C ILE A 28 -18.17 1.96 0.74
N ARG A 29 -17.58 2.88 1.51
CA ARG A 29 -16.54 2.56 2.48
C ARG A 29 -17.02 1.53 3.53
N ALA A 30 -18.23 1.71 4.07
CA ALA A 30 -18.79 0.77 5.04
C ALA A 30 -19.00 -0.63 4.43
N ASP A 31 -19.46 -0.68 3.17
CA ASP A 31 -19.65 -1.94 2.46
C ASP A 31 -18.33 -2.63 2.13
N LEU A 32 -17.30 -1.88 1.74
CA LEU A 32 -15.95 -2.41 1.55
C LEU A 32 -15.33 -2.91 2.87
N ASN A 33 -15.51 -2.17 3.96
CA ASN A 33 -15.03 -2.55 5.29
C ASN A 33 -15.75 -3.82 5.83
N SER A 34 -16.97 -4.11 5.37
CA SER A 34 -17.74 -5.29 5.80
C SER A 34 -17.11 -6.64 5.43
N GLY A 35 -16.21 -6.66 4.44
CA GLY A 35 -15.48 -7.85 3.99
C GLY A 35 -14.34 -8.31 4.91
N PHE A 36 -14.25 -7.74 6.12
CA PHE A 36 -13.24 -8.02 7.16
C PHE A 36 -12.82 -9.49 7.22
N GLY A 37 -11.60 -9.81 6.78
CA GLY A 37 -11.01 -11.16 6.90
C GLY A 37 -11.85 -12.31 6.33
N ARG A 38 -12.91 -12.01 5.58
CA ARG A 38 -13.88 -12.98 5.11
C ARG A 38 -13.41 -13.59 3.78
N PRO A 39 -13.76 -14.86 3.51
CA PRO A 39 -13.66 -15.40 2.17
C PRO A 39 -14.47 -14.56 1.18
N VAL A 40 -14.00 -14.47 -0.06
CA VAL A 40 -14.66 -13.69 -1.13
C VAL A 40 -16.14 -14.06 -1.30
N ALA A 41 -16.48 -15.34 -1.12
CA ALA A 41 -17.85 -15.84 -1.23
C ALA A 41 -18.82 -15.26 -0.18
N GLU A 42 -18.30 -14.77 0.94
CA GLU A 42 -19.08 -14.18 2.04
C GLU A 42 -19.18 -12.65 1.96
N CYS A 43 -18.43 -12.02 1.06
CA CYS A 43 -18.47 -10.59 0.82
C CYS A 43 -19.60 -10.26 -0.16
N SER A 44 -20.85 -10.16 0.30
CA SER A 44 -22.00 -9.99 -0.59
C SER A 44 -22.14 -8.58 -1.19
N ARG A 45 -21.64 -7.55 -0.49
CA ARG A 45 -21.78 -6.14 -0.92
C ARG A 45 -20.63 -5.65 -1.79
N MET A 46 -19.40 -6.03 -1.45
CA MET A 46 -18.19 -5.62 -2.18
C MET A 46 -18.20 -5.89 -3.70
N PRO A 47 -18.80 -6.98 -4.23
CA PRO A 47 -18.78 -7.27 -5.66
C PRO A 47 -19.40 -6.17 -6.51
N GLU A 48 -20.40 -5.45 -6.00
CA GLU A 48 -21.08 -4.38 -6.73
C GLU A 48 -20.11 -3.22 -7.06
N HIS A 49 -19.16 -2.97 -6.16
CA HIS A 49 -18.14 -1.93 -6.31
C HIS A 49 -16.90 -2.46 -7.02
N LEU A 50 -16.44 -3.68 -6.72
CA LEU A 50 -15.12 -4.14 -7.13
C LEU A 50 -15.08 -4.91 -8.45
N THR A 51 -16.17 -5.55 -8.88
CA THR A 51 -16.12 -6.53 -9.99
C THR A 51 -15.58 -5.93 -11.29
N ARG A 52 -15.99 -4.69 -11.61
CA ARG A 52 -15.50 -3.97 -12.80
C ARG A 52 -14.00 -3.68 -12.71
N HIS A 53 -13.51 -3.34 -11.52
CA HIS A 53 -12.13 -2.92 -11.30
C HIS A 53 -11.14 -4.07 -11.18
N ILE A 54 -11.60 -5.33 -11.08
CA ILE A 54 -10.72 -6.51 -10.98
C ILE A 54 -10.77 -7.41 -12.22
N ALA A 55 -11.64 -7.10 -13.17
CA ALA A 55 -11.91 -7.95 -14.31
C ALA A 55 -10.64 -8.14 -15.16
N GLY A 56 -10.26 -9.39 -15.39
CA GLY A 56 -9.10 -9.76 -16.23
C GLY A 56 -7.76 -9.90 -15.51
N PHE A 57 -7.66 -9.58 -14.22
CA PHE A 57 -6.38 -9.58 -13.49
C PHE A 57 -6.20 -10.72 -12.45
N GLY A 58 -7.24 -11.53 -12.19
CA GLY A 58 -7.16 -12.66 -11.28
C GLY A 58 -7.06 -12.25 -9.79
N ALA A 59 -6.48 -13.13 -8.96
CA ALA A 59 -6.18 -12.86 -7.53
C ALA A 59 -7.33 -12.19 -6.74
N ARG A 60 -8.57 -12.67 -6.91
CA ARG A 60 -9.77 -12.00 -6.40
C ARG A 60 -9.71 -11.77 -4.88
N ARG A 61 -9.19 -12.75 -4.13
CA ARG A 61 -9.05 -12.66 -2.67
C ARG A 61 -8.10 -11.54 -2.24
N ALA A 62 -6.99 -11.37 -2.95
CA ALA A 62 -6.03 -10.29 -2.69
C ALA A 62 -6.67 -8.92 -2.90
N HIS A 63 -7.37 -8.71 -4.02
CA HIS A 63 -8.09 -7.46 -4.30
C HIS A 63 -9.13 -7.12 -3.23
N TYR A 64 -9.94 -8.10 -2.83
CA TYR A 64 -10.96 -7.88 -1.80
C TYR A 64 -10.32 -7.52 -0.45
N THR A 65 -9.23 -8.21 -0.10
CA THR A 65 -8.50 -7.92 1.14
C THR A 65 -7.95 -6.51 1.13
N VAL A 66 -7.25 -6.12 0.06
CA VAL A 66 -6.67 -4.78 -0.06
C VAL A 66 -7.74 -3.70 -0.10
N ALA A 67 -8.86 -3.93 -0.79
CA ALA A 67 -9.96 -2.96 -0.82
C ALA A 67 -10.57 -2.71 0.57
N ALA A 68 -10.79 -3.79 1.32
CA ALA A 68 -11.29 -3.67 2.67
C ALA A 68 -10.22 -2.99 3.57
N LEU A 69 -8.93 -3.31 3.40
CA LEU A 69 -7.86 -2.67 4.17
C LEU A 69 -7.82 -1.16 3.92
N ILE A 70 -7.92 -0.72 2.66
CA ILE A 70 -8.02 0.70 2.31
C ILE A 70 -9.23 1.34 3.02
N ALA A 71 -10.39 0.67 3.00
CA ALA A 71 -11.60 1.16 3.66
C ALA A 71 -11.49 1.28 5.19
N LEU A 72 -10.55 0.59 5.82
CA LEU A 72 -10.24 0.71 7.25
C LEU A 72 -9.54 2.03 7.60
N HIS A 73 -8.91 2.69 6.63
CA HIS A 73 -8.15 3.92 6.85
C HIS A 73 -8.97 5.15 6.40
N PRO A 74 -9.67 5.83 7.32
CA PRO A 74 -10.51 6.99 6.98
C PRO A 74 -9.69 8.21 6.51
N ASP A 75 -8.43 8.30 6.94
CA ASP A 75 -7.58 9.48 6.76
C ASP A 75 -6.69 9.41 5.52
N LEU A 76 -6.92 8.43 4.63
CA LEU A 76 -6.17 8.36 3.37
C LEU A 76 -6.52 9.60 2.51
N PRO A 77 -5.51 10.31 1.98
CA PRO A 77 -5.78 11.49 1.18
C PRO A 77 -6.40 11.08 -0.15
N HIS A 78 -7.44 11.81 -0.54
CA HIS A 78 -8.16 11.62 -1.79
C HIS A 78 -7.55 12.55 -2.86
N GLU A 79 -6.27 12.35 -3.16
CA GLU A 79 -5.53 13.16 -4.13
C GLU A 79 -5.77 12.69 -5.57
N GLU A 80 -5.67 13.62 -6.53
CA GLU A 80 -5.75 13.29 -7.97
C GLU A 80 -4.54 12.47 -8.47
N GLY A 81 -3.48 12.36 -7.64
CA GLY A 81 -2.24 11.63 -7.96
C GLY A 81 -2.19 10.18 -7.44
N PRO A 82 -1.17 9.40 -7.87
CA PRO A 82 -1.00 8.04 -7.41
C PRO A 82 -0.73 8.01 -5.90
N TYR A 83 -1.40 7.09 -5.22
CA TYR A 83 -1.30 6.93 -3.78
C TYR A 83 0.16 6.80 -3.32
N GLN A 84 0.59 7.70 -2.43
CA GLN A 84 1.93 7.70 -1.87
C GLN A 84 1.95 6.97 -0.51
N PRO A 85 2.69 5.86 -0.38
CA PRO A 85 2.91 5.21 0.90
C PRO A 85 4.02 5.90 1.70
N GLU A 86 4.06 5.63 3.00
CA GLU A 86 5.11 6.16 3.85
C GLU A 86 6.48 5.62 3.43
N GLN A 87 7.45 6.52 3.33
CA GLN A 87 8.80 6.19 2.91
C GLN A 87 9.72 5.99 4.13
N PRO A 88 10.66 5.03 4.07
CA PRO A 88 11.69 4.87 5.10
C PRO A 88 12.73 6.00 5.08
N ALA A 89 12.72 6.89 4.09
CA ALA A 89 13.58 8.08 4.08
C ALA A 89 13.25 9.00 5.27
N PRO A 90 14.25 9.66 5.89
CA PRO A 90 14.00 10.57 7.01
C PRO A 90 13.05 11.67 6.56
N GLY A 91 12.08 11.99 7.41
CA GLY A 91 11.23 13.16 7.20
C GLY A 91 12.14 14.37 7.05
N LYS A 92 12.16 14.96 5.85
CA LYS A 92 12.37 16.41 5.81
C LYS A 92 11.09 16.97 6.39
N ASP A 93 11.22 17.73 7.47
CA ASP A 93 10.15 18.50 8.05
C ASP A 93 9.28 19.08 6.93
N GLN A 94 7.99 18.75 6.95
CA GLN A 94 7.00 19.54 6.21
C GLN A 94 6.89 20.87 6.96
N ASP A 95 7.85 21.75 6.73
CA ASP A 95 7.69 23.16 7.01
C ASP A 95 7.42 23.86 5.67
N ALA A 96 6.24 24.45 5.61
CA ALA A 96 5.79 25.24 4.49
C ALA A 96 6.68 26.46 4.34
N THR A 97 7.26 26.70 3.17
CA THR A 97 7.39 28.07 2.65
C THR A 97 7.47 28.05 1.13
N THR A 98 6.38 28.51 0.52
CA THR A 98 6.31 29.04 -0.83
C THR A 98 7.39 30.10 -1.05
N PRO A 99 8.20 30.07 -2.11
CA PRO A 99 8.81 31.28 -2.62
C PRO A 99 7.92 31.84 -3.73
N THR A 100 7.20 32.90 -3.37
CA THR A 100 6.70 33.90 -4.33
C THR A 100 7.90 34.56 -5.00
N ALA A 101 8.01 34.46 -6.32
CA ALA A 101 8.83 35.37 -7.13
C ALA A 101 7.94 35.96 -8.23
N ASN A 102 7.76 37.28 -8.14
CA ASN A 102 6.95 38.12 -9.02
C ASN A 102 7.54 38.24 -10.45
N THR A 103 6.63 38.16 -11.43
CA THR A 103 6.49 39.03 -12.63
C THR A 103 7.55 39.02 -13.76
N ALA A 104 7.32 38.14 -14.76
CA ALA A 104 7.14 38.31 -16.25
C ALA A 104 7.67 39.56 -17.03
N PRO A 105 7.78 39.58 -18.40
CA PRO A 105 7.15 38.66 -19.39
C PRO A 105 7.91 38.30 -20.73
N ALA A 106 7.35 37.29 -21.43
CA ALA A 106 7.22 37.04 -22.90
C ALA A 106 8.50 36.76 -23.75
N SER A 107 8.59 35.79 -24.69
CA SER A 107 7.58 35.18 -25.59
C SER A 107 8.03 33.83 -26.21
N ASN A 108 7.03 32.99 -26.58
CA ASN A 108 6.96 32.01 -27.69
C ASN A 108 7.44 30.53 -27.52
N PRO A 109 6.80 29.56 -28.23
CA PRO A 109 5.40 29.15 -28.04
C PRO A 109 5.23 27.62 -27.84
N SER A 110 4.06 27.30 -27.31
CA SER A 110 3.42 25.99 -27.12
C SER A 110 3.85 24.83 -28.04
N GLY A 111 4.48 23.83 -27.43
CA GLY A 111 4.24 22.42 -27.76
C GLY A 111 3.65 21.73 -26.52
N PRO A 112 2.77 20.73 -26.64
CA PRO A 112 2.32 19.99 -25.47
C PRO A 112 3.53 19.27 -24.88
N ALA A 113 4.06 19.81 -23.78
CA ALA A 113 5.04 19.09 -22.99
C ALA A 113 4.37 17.78 -22.56
N PRO A 114 4.91 16.60 -22.90
CA PRO A 114 4.41 15.38 -22.31
C PRO A 114 4.57 15.54 -20.80
N ALA A 115 3.46 15.40 -20.08
CA ALA A 115 3.47 15.29 -18.63
C ALA A 115 4.61 14.36 -18.25
N ALA A 116 5.62 14.90 -17.57
CA ALA A 116 6.80 14.16 -17.21
C ALA A 116 6.34 12.90 -16.47
N SER A 117 6.47 11.76 -17.14
CA SER A 117 6.26 10.46 -16.55
C SER A 117 7.23 10.40 -15.38
N THR A 118 6.70 10.50 -14.17
CA THR A 118 7.42 10.22 -12.93
C THR A 118 8.17 8.92 -13.19
N ALA A 119 9.49 8.99 -13.34
CA ALA A 119 10.31 7.83 -13.67
C ALA A 119 9.91 6.71 -12.70
N GLU A 120 9.27 5.66 -13.23
CA GLU A 120 8.73 4.56 -12.45
C GLU A 120 9.84 4.08 -11.51
N ARG A 121 9.64 4.30 -10.22
CA ARG A 121 10.56 3.73 -9.24
C ARG A 121 10.53 2.22 -9.50
N PRO A 122 11.70 1.55 -9.67
CA PRO A 122 11.71 0.12 -9.92
C PRO A 122 10.83 -0.55 -8.86
N TRP A 123 9.80 -1.29 -9.26
CA TRP A 123 8.73 -1.75 -8.36
C TRP A 123 9.27 -2.41 -7.08
N ARG A 124 10.39 -3.14 -7.21
CA ARG A 124 11.10 -3.81 -6.11
C ARG A 124 11.76 -2.87 -5.08
N ARG A 125 11.91 -1.58 -5.38
CA ARG A 125 12.40 -0.54 -4.46
C ARG A 125 11.28 0.15 -3.68
N ARG A 126 10.01 -0.16 -3.98
CA ARG A 126 8.88 0.35 -3.21
C ARG A 126 8.83 -0.34 -1.84
N PRO A 127 8.37 0.35 -0.78
CA PRO A 127 8.34 -0.23 0.56
C PRO A 127 7.31 -1.35 0.63
N ASP A 128 7.73 -2.54 1.05
CA ASP A 128 6.83 -3.69 1.28
C ASP A 128 6.31 -3.72 2.73
N LEU A 129 5.53 -4.74 3.09
CA LEU A 129 4.99 -4.87 4.44
C LEU A 129 6.10 -4.91 5.51
N GLY A 130 7.20 -5.60 5.24
CA GLY A 130 8.37 -5.66 6.13
C GLY A 130 8.95 -4.27 6.41
N THR A 131 9.13 -3.49 5.35
CA THR A 131 9.60 -2.10 5.42
C THR A 131 8.70 -1.24 6.32
N HIS A 132 7.38 -1.33 6.14
CA HIS A 132 6.42 -0.56 6.94
C HIS A 132 6.39 -0.97 8.42
N LEU A 133 6.60 -2.26 8.71
CA LEU A 133 6.68 -2.73 10.10
C LEU A 133 7.94 -2.22 10.80
N ALA A 134 9.06 -2.08 10.07
CA ALA A 134 10.26 -1.47 10.62
C ALA A 134 10.06 0.03 10.87
N ILE A 135 9.39 0.74 9.95
CA ILE A 135 9.00 2.14 10.13
C ILE A 135 8.11 2.31 11.38
N ALA A 136 7.12 1.42 11.57
CA ALA A 136 6.24 1.44 12.74
C ALA A 136 7.03 1.31 14.06
N VAL A 137 8.05 0.45 14.10
CA VAL A 137 8.94 0.31 15.27
C VAL A 137 9.73 1.59 15.50
N ALA A 138 10.42 2.09 14.47
CA ALA A 138 11.33 3.23 14.59
C ALA A 138 10.60 4.55 14.91
N ARG A 139 9.46 4.82 14.26
CA ARG A 139 8.83 6.15 14.30
C ARG A 139 7.57 6.25 15.15
N TYR A 140 6.88 5.12 15.36
CA TYR A 140 5.54 5.11 15.98
C TYR A 140 5.52 4.38 17.33
N GLY A 141 6.69 4.12 17.93
CA GLY A 141 6.80 3.57 19.28
C GLY A 141 6.31 2.11 19.41
N PHE A 142 6.31 1.34 18.33
CA PHE A 142 6.01 -0.08 18.41
C PHE A 142 7.19 -0.85 19.01
N LYS A 143 6.90 -1.82 19.88
CA LYS A 143 7.95 -2.67 20.47
C LYS A 143 8.58 -3.55 19.40
N GLU A 144 9.89 -3.40 19.21
CA GLU A 144 10.68 -4.18 18.24
C GLU A 144 10.47 -5.68 18.41
N ALA A 145 10.66 -6.22 19.62
CA ALA A 145 10.49 -7.65 19.88
C ALA A 145 9.11 -8.18 19.46
N THR A 146 8.06 -7.38 19.66
CA THR A 146 6.69 -7.72 19.26
C THR A 146 6.52 -7.70 17.74
N MET A 147 7.03 -6.68 17.04
CA MET A 147 6.94 -6.64 15.57
C MET A 147 7.83 -7.69 14.90
N THR A 148 9.01 -7.94 15.42
CA THR A 148 9.89 -9.03 14.96
C THR A 148 9.18 -10.38 15.05
N ASN A 149 8.49 -10.67 16.16
CA ASN A 149 7.71 -11.90 16.27
C ASN A 149 6.50 -11.91 15.31
N ARG A 150 5.86 -10.76 15.10
CA ARG A 150 4.74 -10.62 14.16
C ARG A 150 5.17 -10.91 12.72
N VAL A 151 6.27 -10.33 12.25
CA VAL A 151 6.85 -10.58 10.92
C VAL A 151 7.15 -12.07 10.77
N LYS A 152 7.89 -12.66 11.72
CA LYS A 152 8.24 -14.10 11.72
C LYS A 152 7.01 -15.01 11.66
N THR A 153 5.92 -14.60 12.31
CA THR A 153 4.66 -15.36 12.30
C THR A 153 3.97 -15.24 10.95
N LEU A 154 3.77 -14.02 10.42
CA LEU A 154 3.10 -13.77 9.14
C LEU A 154 3.77 -14.52 7.99
N THR A 155 5.09 -14.58 7.99
CA THR A 155 5.90 -15.21 6.94
C THR A 155 5.81 -16.75 6.91
N ARG A 156 5.03 -17.34 7.82
CA ARG A 156 4.80 -18.79 7.92
C ARG A 156 3.34 -19.18 7.71
N LEU A 157 2.46 -18.20 7.47
CA LEU A 157 1.02 -18.46 7.34
C LEU A 157 0.68 -18.85 5.92
N ASP A 158 -0.20 -19.85 5.80
CA ASP A 158 -0.90 -20.13 4.56
C ASP A 158 -1.84 -18.99 4.19
N THR A 159 -2.22 -18.92 2.91
CA THR A 159 -3.14 -17.91 2.36
C THR A 159 -4.40 -17.76 3.20
N SER A 160 -5.01 -18.88 3.61
CA SER A 160 -6.27 -18.86 4.37
C SER A 160 -6.19 -18.07 5.68
N LEU A 161 -5.03 -18.14 6.36
CA LEU A 161 -4.76 -17.50 7.65
C LEU A 161 -4.09 -16.13 7.50
N LEU A 162 -3.41 -15.88 6.38
CA LEU A 162 -2.73 -14.61 6.14
C LEU A 162 -3.72 -13.45 6.08
N HIS A 163 -4.79 -13.55 5.27
CA HIS A 163 -5.71 -12.42 5.05
C HIS A 163 -6.38 -11.91 6.34
N PRO A 164 -6.96 -12.75 7.22
CA PRO A 164 -7.51 -12.28 8.50
C PRO A 164 -6.44 -11.71 9.45
N ARG A 165 -5.23 -12.30 9.43
CA ARG A 165 -4.14 -11.86 10.30
C ARG A 165 -3.58 -10.50 9.88
N LEU A 166 -3.44 -10.30 8.57
CA LEU A 166 -3.02 -9.05 7.96
C LEU A 166 -3.99 -7.93 8.33
N TRP A 167 -5.29 -8.21 8.27
CA TRP A 167 -6.30 -7.26 8.75
C TRP A 167 -6.06 -6.80 10.18
N THR A 168 -5.92 -7.75 11.11
CA THR A 168 -5.76 -7.44 12.53
C THR A 168 -4.51 -6.59 12.77
N LEU A 169 -3.44 -6.86 12.01
CA LEU A 169 -2.23 -6.07 12.05
C LEU A 169 -2.46 -4.66 11.51
N THR A 170 -3.02 -4.51 10.32
CA THR A 170 -3.26 -3.20 9.71
C THR A 170 -4.20 -2.34 10.54
N GLY A 171 -5.24 -2.92 11.16
CA GLY A 171 -6.09 -2.19 12.11
C GLY A 171 -5.34 -1.72 13.36
N HIS A 172 -4.40 -2.51 13.86
CA HIS A 172 -3.53 -2.11 14.98
C HIS A 172 -2.49 -1.06 14.59
N LEU A 173 -2.01 -1.06 13.34
CA LEU A 173 -1.16 0.02 12.81
C LEU A 173 -1.97 1.32 12.65
N ASN A 174 -3.17 1.21 12.04
CA ASN A 174 -4.07 2.34 11.81
C ASN A 174 -4.51 3.02 13.10
N SER A 175 -4.85 2.24 14.15
CA SER A 175 -5.29 2.82 15.43
C SER A 175 -4.23 3.66 16.14
N ARG A 176 -2.96 3.57 15.72
CA ARG A 176 -1.86 4.40 16.20
C ARG A 176 -1.37 5.42 15.16
N GLY A 177 -2.11 5.60 14.06
CA GLY A 177 -1.72 6.47 12.95
C GLY A 177 -0.42 6.06 12.26
N ALA A 178 -0.02 4.78 12.39
CA ALA A 178 1.28 4.31 11.96
C ALA A 178 1.29 3.77 10.54
N ALA A 179 2.35 4.11 9.80
CA ALA A 179 2.79 3.48 8.56
C ALA A 179 1.70 3.36 7.49
N ARG A 180 1.57 4.39 6.64
CA ARG A 180 0.75 4.34 5.42
C ARG A 180 1.29 3.26 4.47
N LEU A 181 0.69 2.07 4.51
CA LEU A 181 1.10 0.90 3.73
C LEU A 181 1.08 1.18 2.23
N ASP A 182 2.03 0.61 1.48
CA ASP A 182 1.96 0.52 0.02
C ASP A 182 0.98 -0.60 -0.39
N PHE A 183 -0.29 -0.23 -0.55
CA PHE A 183 -1.35 -1.16 -0.88
C PHE A 183 -1.16 -1.85 -2.23
N ALA A 184 -0.48 -1.23 -3.19
CA ALA A 184 -0.27 -1.80 -4.51
C ALA A 184 0.82 -2.89 -4.46
N VAL A 185 1.91 -2.65 -3.73
CA VAL A 185 2.93 -3.68 -3.46
C VAL A 185 2.33 -4.82 -2.63
N LEU A 186 1.53 -4.49 -1.61
CA LEU A 186 0.83 -5.49 -0.81
C LEU A 186 -0.14 -6.33 -1.66
N LEU A 187 -0.80 -5.71 -2.64
CA LEU A 187 -1.67 -6.43 -3.58
C LEU A 187 -0.88 -7.39 -4.48
N GLU A 188 0.29 -6.99 -5.01
CA GLU A 188 1.17 -7.91 -5.76
C GLU A 188 1.59 -9.08 -4.86
N ASP A 189 2.01 -8.80 -3.63
CA ASP A 189 2.48 -9.82 -2.68
C ASP A 189 1.40 -10.82 -2.31
N LEU A 190 0.18 -10.35 -2.08
CA LEU A 190 -0.97 -11.22 -1.80
C LEU A 190 -1.45 -11.96 -3.04
N ALA A 191 -1.33 -11.36 -4.24
CA ALA A 191 -1.68 -12.02 -5.49
C ALA A 191 -0.73 -13.17 -5.83
N TRP A 192 0.54 -13.04 -5.44
CA TRP A 192 1.56 -14.07 -5.62
C TRP A 192 1.73 -15.04 -4.45
N TRP A 193 1.00 -14.84 -3.36
CA TRP A 193 1.13 -15.69 -2.18
C TRP A 193 0.75 -17.16 -2.44
N ASP A 194 -0.24 -17.42 -3.31
CA ASP A 194 -0.63 -18.79 -3.64
C ASP A 194 0.41 -19.52 -4.52
N ASP A 195 1.23 -18.77 -5.26
CA ASP A 195 2.23 -19.33 -6.19
C ASP A 195 3.63 -19.44 -5.57
N ASP A 196 4.10 -18.40 -4.89
CA ASP A 196 5.40 -18.38 -4.19
C ASP A 196 5.37 -17.51 -2.93
N HIS A 197 4.74 -18.04 -1.87
CA HIS A 197 4.76 -17.40 -0.56
C HIS A 197 6.16 -17.34 0.06
N LEU A 198 7.08 -18.24 -0.28
CA LEU A 198 8.40 -18.30 0.34
C LEU A 198 9.29 -17.15 -0.10
N GLU A 199 9.28 -16.81 -1.40
CA GLU A 199 10.01 -15.64 -1.91
C GLU A 199 9.47 -14.35 -1.26
N THR A 200 8.14 -14.20 -1.22
CA THR A 200 7.49 -13.02 -0.63
C THR A 200 7.78 -12.91 0.88
N ALA A 201 7.71 -14.03 1.60
CA ALA A 201 8.03 -14.13 3.01
C ALA A 201 9.50 -13.79 3.32
N ALA A 202 10.43 -14.29 2.50
CA ALA A 202 11.84 -13.97 2.65
C ALA A 202 12.07 -12.46 2.45
N ARG A 203 11.48 -11.88 1.40
CA ARG A 203 11.60 -10.45 1.09
C ARG A 203 11.07 -9.56 2.21
N TRP A 204 9.88 -9.87 2.75
CA TRP A 204 9.32 -9.13 3.89
C TRP A 204 10.23 -9.19 5.12
N ARG A 205 10.81 -10.35 5.43
CA ARG A 205 11.74 -10.48 6.56
C ARG A 205 13.01 -9.69 6.35
N GLU A 206 13.63 -9.83 5.18
CA GLU A 206 14.88 -9.17 4.84
C GLU A 206 14.71 -7.64 4.90
N ASN A 207 13.70 -7.11 4.22
CA ASN A 207 13.44 -5.68 4.20
C ASN A 207 13.07 -5.12 5.58
N TYR A 208 12.39 -5.90 6.43
CA TYR A 208 12.16 -5.51 7.83
C TYR A 208 13.48 -5.28 8.58
N PHE A 209 14.39 -6.26 8.58
CA PHE A 209 15.65 -6.13 9.32
C PHE A 209 16.60 -5.10 8.70
N LEU A 210 16.69 -5.04 7.37
CA LEU A 210 17.51 -4.04 6.67
C LEU A 210 17.03 -2.62 6.97
N THR A 211 15.72 -2.38 6.89
CA THR A 211 15.14 -1.06 7.17
C THR A 211 15.30 -0.70 8.63
N LEU A 212 15.02 -1.63 9.55
CA LEU A 212 15.15 -1.38 10.98
C LEU A 212 16.59 -1.00 11.34
N HIS A 213 17.58 -1.77 10.88
CA HIS A 213 19.00 -1.43 11.08
C HIS A 213 19.35 -0.07 10.48
N THR A 214 18.87 0.23 9.27
CA THR A 214 19.14 1.51 8.61
C THR A 214 18.55 2.71 9.37
N LEU A 215 17.38 2.55 10.00
CA LEU A 215 16.72 3.61 10.76
C LEU A 215 17.36 3.78 12.14
N THR A 216 17.64 2.69 12.85
CA THR A 216 18.23 2.75 14.20
C THR A 216 19.69 3.18 14.19
N SER A 217 20.50 2.75 13.20
CA SER A 217 21.89 3.21 13.05
C SER A 217 22.01 4.68 12.70
N LYS A 218 20.93 5.35 12.29
CA LYS A 218 20.91 6.79 11.99
C LYS A 218 20.42 7.64 13.17
N GLU A 219 19.90 7.02 14.22
CA GLU A 219 19.46 7.69 15.46
C GLU A 219 20.56 7.72 16.53
N GLN A 220 21.66 6.97 16.33
CA GLN A 220 22.87 6.97 17.16
C GLN A 220 23.91 7.95 16.61
#